data_AF-A0A7X6MXS0-F1
#
_entry.id   AF-A0A7X6MXS0-F1
#
_cell.length_a   1.000
_cell.length_b   1.000
_cell.length_c   1.000
_cell.angle_alpha   90.00
_cell.angle_beta   90.00
_cell.angle_gamma   90.00
#
_symmetry.space_group_name_H-M   'P 1'
#
loop_
_entity.id
_entity.type
_entity.pdbx_description
1 polymer ?
#
loop_
_entity_poly.entity_id
_entity_poly.type
_entity_poly.pdbx_seq_one_letter_code
_entity_poly.pdbx_strand_id
1 'polypeptide(L)'
;MKESRREIQKARRERAKKRDRVILLSLLGLLTTIVLAFIITERESFSFPKWTLPKLNWFLGGEAKESSEQQEEQVSGLYAPGQQVGLKASASQTANGKSLEAFKNRLALITKVGKEKKSGRLIYQLQFSDDQKLSQVYEEDLEVVETTFTLGQEVELLDRDGAARVTQISQEPSGFVYQILLETGEVFEELTDSQLAFVYDIPLQESYSPAENNRLIQEAIDLSQDYTFSVLRFPKGRFKIGSHTPDQEYIILRSNIELRGQETTLEVNGSARWYGLATGQTAFDGLSYFLMNGLHVEANDLEKGNQFIIMANHGHSWQIKNNRFTQVHQMSSHVFDLGGIQYATFEDNVFEGYAPELTTVTEFGDRNLHNFYAEAIQLDESSVQTGWDGGFMTAIDPNYQWSSITPIMSSHITITRNQFLPYSHEGKLIAYGATIGQHSSLVGQVSITHNTFKETLTKRFQDPKNPNWVLEPIHLNSTQNNEIRDNVFD
;
A
#
# COMPACT_ATOMS: atom_id res chain seq x y z
N MET A 1 -2.31 -17.22 -27.60
CA MET A 1 -2.71 -16.06 -26.76
C MET A 1 -1.85 -15.87 -25.50
N LYS A 2 -1.52 -16.92 -24.73
CA LYS A 2 -0.66 -16.81 -23.53
C LYS A 2 0.80 -16.41 -23.83
N GLU A 3 1.38 -16.84 -24.96
CA GLU A 3 2.76 -16.47 -25.36
C GLU A 3 2.92 -14.99 -25.73
N SER A 4 1.91 -14.40 -26.39
CA SER A 4 1.91 -12.98 -26.76
C SER A 4 1.88 -12.05 -25.52
N ARG A 5 1.20 -12.45 -24.44
CA ARG A 5 1.19 -11.70 -23.17
C ARG A 5 2.53 -11.75 -22.44
N ARG A 6 3.24 -12.88 -22.48
CA ARG A 6 4.61 -13.02 -21.91
C ARG A 6 5.63 -12.17 -22.66
N GLU A 7 5.58 -12.14 -23.98
CA GLU A 7 6.47 -11.31 -24.81
C GLU A 7 6.24 -9.80 -24.57
N ILE A 8 4.98 -9.38 -24.41
CA ILE A 8 4.64 -7.97 -24.09
C ILE A 8 5.10 -7.59 -22.68
N GLN A 9 4.95 -8.45 -21.68
CA GLN A 9 5.47 -8.20 -20.33
C GLN A 9 7.00 -8.14 -20.29
N LYS A 10 7.68 -9.02 -21.04
CA LYS A 10 9.15 -8.99 -21.17
C LYS A 10 9.64 -7.71 -21.83
N ALA A 11 8.96 -7.26 -22.89
CA ALA A 11 9.25 -5.98 -23.55
C ALA A 11 9.01 -4.76 -22.64
N ARG A 12 8.00 -4.81 -21.75
CA ARG A 12 7.75 -3.76 -20.75
C ARG A 12 8.84 -3.74 -19.67
N ARG A 13 9.28 -4.90 -19.17
CA ARG A 13 10.40 -5.01 -18.21
C ARG A 13 11.73 -4.49 -18.78
N GLU A 14 12.03 -4.78 -20.04
CA GLU A 14 13.24 -4.26 -20.70
C GLU A 14 13.19 -2.74 -20.92
N ARG A 15 12.00 -2.19 -21.23
CA ARG A 15 11.82 -0.72 -21.32
C ARG A 15 11.97 -0.03 -19.97
N ALA A 16 11.47 -0.64 -18.88
CA ALA A 16 11.65 -0.14 -17.52
C ALA A 16 13.13 -0.13 -17.12
N LYS A 17 13.85 -1.25 -17.30
CA LYS A 17 15.31 -1.32 -17.03
C LYS A 17 16.12 -0.30 -17.82
N LYS A 18 15.74 -0.04 -19.08
CA LYS A 18 16.39 0.99 -19.91
C LYS A 18 16.10 2.41 -19.40
N ARG A 19 14.88 2.68 -18.92
CA ARG A 19 14.50 3.95 -18.30
C ARG A 19 15.28 4.18 -17.00
N ASP A 20 15.38 3.15 -16.16
CA ASP A 20 16.07 3.23 -14.86
C ASP A 20 17.57 3.43 -15.05
N ARG A 21 18.20 2.81 -16.07
CA ARG A 21 19.59 3.11 -16.45
C ARG A 21 19.78 4.56 -16.89
N VAL A 22 18.83 5.14 -17.62
CA VAL A 22 18.90 6.55 -18.04
C VAL A 22 18.76 7.49 -16.85
N ILE A 23 17.88 7.18 -15.89
CA ILE A 23 17.74 7.93 -14.64
C ILE A 23 19.02 7.83 -13.80
N LEU A 24 19.62 6.65 -13.68
CA LEU A 24 20.84 6.44 -12.91
C LEU A 24 22.04 7.17 -13.51
N LEU A 25 22.17 7.18 -14.84
CA LEU A 25 23.18 7.99 -15.56
C LEU A 25 22.94 9.49 -15.40
N SER A 26 21.68 9.93 -15.35
CA SER A 26 21.32 11.34 -15.14
C SER A 26 21.64 11.79 -13.71
N LEU A 27 21.38 10.94 -12.71
CA LEU A 27 21.76 11.17 -11.31
C LEU A 27 23.28 11.18 -11.12
N LEU A 28 24.02 10.29 -11.81
CA LEU A 28 25.48 10.31 -11.80
C LEU A 28 26.01 11.62 -12.40
N GLY A 29 25.42 12.08 -13.51
CA GLY A 29 25.73 13.38 -14.13
C GLY A 29 25.47 14.55 -13.19
N LEU A 30 24.32 14.56 -12.49
CA LEU A 30 23.98 15.58 -11.51
C LEU A 30 24.96 15.60 -10.33
N LEU A 31 25.32 14.42 -9.79
CA LEU A 31 26.29 14.29 -8.70
C LEU A 31 27.67 14.81 -9.12
N THR A 32 28.10 14.48 -10.34
CA THR A 32 29.38 14.97 -10.89
C THR A 32 29.37 16.49 -11.03
N THR A 33 28.23 17.06 -11.42
CA THR A 33 28.04 18.52 -11.56
C THR A 33 28.03 19.21 -10.20
N ILE A 34 27.42 18.61 -9.17
CA ILE A 34 27.43 19.11 -7.79
C ILE A 34 28.85 19.06 -7.20
N VAL A 35 29.60 17.98 -7.43
CA VAL A 35 31.00 17.87 -7.00
C VAL A 35 31.88 18.90 -7.70
N LEU A 36 31.71 19.10 -9.01
CA LEU A 36 32.41 20.16 -9.75
C LEU A 36 32.02 21.55 -9.27
N ALA A 37 30.74 21.80 -9.00
CA ALA A 37 30.26 23.07 -8.46
C ALA A 37 30.86 23.32 -7.07
N PHE A 38 30.91 22.32 -6.19
CA PHE A 38 31.54 22.40 -4.87
C PHE A 38 33.05 22.73 -4.96
N ILE A 39 33.76 22.05 -5.86
CA ILE A 39 35.19 22.31 -6.14
C ILE A 39 35.42 23.73 -6.70
N ILE A 40 34.48 24.26 -7.48
CA ILE A 40 34.56 25.60 -8.08
C ILE A 40 34.18 26.70 -7.06
N THR A 41 33.19 26.45 -6.18
CA THR A 41 32.71 27.43 -5.21
C THR A 41 33.59 27.55 -3.95
N GLU A 42 34.40 26.54 -3.62
CA GLU A 42 35.38 26.65 -2.51
C GLU A 42 36.68 27.40 -2.90
N ARG A 43 36.75 28.02 -4.09
CA ARG A 43 37.97 28.69 -4.55
C ARG A 43 38.18 30.13 -4.09
N GLU A 44 37.28 30.72 -3.28
CA GLU A 44 37.53 32.02 -2.67
C GLU A 44 37.33 32.00 -1.15
N SER A 45 38.44 32.22 -0.44
CA SER A 45 38.56 32.61 0.98
C SER A 45 38.39 31.54 2.07
N PHE A 46 39.32 30.60 2.16
CA PHE A 46 39.75 30.06 3.47
C PHE A 46 41.27 29.98 3.55
N SER A 47 41.87 30.84 4.40
CA SER A 47 43.30 30.84 4.69
C SER A 47 43.61 29.90 5.87
N PHE A 48 44.31 28.79 5.60
CA PHE A 48 44.96 27.97 6.64
C PHE A 48 46.29 28.60 7.09
N PRO A 49 46.68 28.48 8.38
CA PRO A 49 48.04 28.75 8.79
C PRO A 49 48.99 27.62 8.33
N LYS A 50 49.90 28.03 7.46
CA LYS A 50 51.12 27.38 6.95
C LYS A 50 51.65 26.14 7.70
N TRP A 51 51.69 25.02 6.98
CA TRP A 51 52.81 24.07 7.04
C TRP A 51 53.43 23.94 5.63
N THR A 52 54.75 24.08 5.57
CA THR A 52 55.54 24.22 4.35
C THR A 52 55.79 22.89 3.63
N LEU A 53 55.50 22.84 2.33
CA LEU A 53 55.97 21.81 1.40
C LEU A 53 57.44 22.03 1.02
N PRO A 54 58.17 20.96 0.66
CA PRO A 54 58.71 20.96 -0.69
C PRO A 54 58.61 19.63 -1.45
N LYS A 55 58.03 19.77 -2.65
CA LYS A 55 58.36 19.18 -3.98
C LYS A 55 58.68 17.68 -4.13
N LEU A 56 57.87 17.06 -4.99
CA LEU A 56 58.20 15.87 -5.79
C LEU A 56 59.53 16.05 -6.56
N ASN A 57 60.36 15.00 -6.58
CA ASN A 57 61.14 14.60 -7.75
C ASN A 57 61.48 13.10 -7.69
N TRP A 58 61.37 12.45 -8.86
CA TRP A 58 61.84 11.11 -9.20
C TRP A 58 63.31 10.85 -8.79
N PHE A 59 63.63 9.64 -8.30
CA PHE A 59 64.53 8.64 -8.92
C PHE A 59 64.75 7.40 -8.01
N LEU A 60 65.14 6.32 -8.67
CA LEU A 60 65.49 4.96 -8.22
C LEU A 60 66.31 4.81 -6.92
N GLY A 61 65.99 3.74 -6.18
CA GLY A 61 66.98 2.88 -5.49
C GLY A 61 67.11 3.02 -3.97
N GLY A 62 66.91 1.92 -3.23
CA GLY A 62 67.53 1.72 -1.91
C GLY A 62 66.61 1.27 -0.77
N GLU A 63 66.43 -0.05 -0.67
CA GLU A 63 66.31 -0.88 0.54
C GLU A 63 65.39 -0.47 1.72
N ALA A 64 64.31 -1.26 1.82
CA ALA A 64 63.88 -2.04 2.98
C ALA A 64 63.65 -1.34 4.35
N LYS A 65 62.38 -1.27 4.73
CA LYS A 65 61.88 -1.96 5.93
C LYS A 65 60.38 -2.21 5.83
N GLU A 66 60.04 -3.50 5.86
CA GLU A 66 58.68 -4.03 5.87
C GLU A 66 57.88 -3.51 7.07
N SER A 67 56.70 -2.97 6.79
CA SER A 67 55.54 -3.11 7.68
C SER A 67 54.38 -3.58 6.81
N SER A 68 54.16 -4.90 6.84
CA SER A 68 53.11 -5.59 6.11
C SER A 68 51.73 -5.23 6.68
N GLU A 69 51.10 -4.19 6.15
CA GLU A 69 49.64 -4.11 6.16
C GLU A 69 49.14 -5.15 5.15
N GLN A 70 48.62 -6.27 5.67
CA GLN A 70 47.89 -7.25 4.88
C GLN A 70 46.67 -6.55 4.27
N GLN A 71 46.74 -6.22 2.99
CA GLN A 71 45.54 -6.04 2.17
C GLN A 71 44.73 -7.35 2.28
N GLU A 72 43.59 -7.32 2.98
CA GLU A 72 42.60 -8.38 2.87
C GLU A 72 42.19 -8.49 1.40
N GLU A 73 42.65 -9.55 0.74
CA GLU A 73 42.26 -9.89 -0.61
C GLU A 73 40.73 -10.01 -0.66
N GLN A 74 40.05 -9.09 -1.35
CA GLN A 74 38.59 -9.06 -1.42
C GLN A 74 38.11 -10.27 -2.23
N VAL A 75 37.78 -11.37 -1.54
CA VAL A 75 37.30 -12.60 -2.17
C VAL A 75 35.86 -12.39 -2.62
N SER A 76 35.64 -12.32 -3.94
CA SER A 76 34.32 -12.28 -4.55
C SER A 76 33.91 -13.69 -5.00
N GLY A 77 32.82 -14.21 -4.47
CA GLY A 77 32.18 -15.44 -4.93
C GLY A 77 30.85 -15.17 -5.63
N LEU A 78 30.15 -16.24 -6.03
CA LEU A 78 28.81 -16.19 -6.65
C LEU A 78 27.74 -15.64 -5.70
N TYR A 79 27.92 -15.80 -4.40
CA TYR A 79 26.93 -15.42 -3.41
C TYR A 79 27.47 -14.35 -2.45
N ALA A 80 26.60 -13.42 -2.04
CA ALA A 80 26.97 -12.30 -1.17
C ALA A 80 26.58 -12.55 0.30
N PRO A 81 27.28 -11.94 1.28
CA PRO A 81 26.78 -11.86 2.66
C PRO A 81 25.36 -11.28 2.71
N GLY A 82 24.50 -11.88 3.54
CA GLY A 82 23.07 -11.59 3.66
C GLY A 82 22.20 -12.36 2.66
N GLN A 83 22.76 -13.04 1.66
CA GLN A 83 21.98 -13.79 0.69
C GLN A 83 21.44 -15.10 1.29
N GLN A 84 20.17 -15.36 1.03
CA GLN A 84 19.50 -16.61 1.40
C GLN A 84 19.85 -17.73 0.41
N VAL A 85 20.28 -18.87 0.95
CA VAL A 85 20.70 -20.04 0.19
C VAL A 85 20.21 -21.34 0.83
N GLY A 86 20.07 -22.36 0.00
CA GLY A 86 19.87 -23.75 0.41
C GLY A 86 21.09 -24.61 0.05
N LEU A 87 21.14 -25.82 0.61
CA LEU A 87 22.09 -26.85 0.21
C LEU A 87 21.48 -27.69 -0.92
N LYS A 88 22.22 -27.86 -2.01
CA LYS A 88 21.82 -28.76 -3.10
C LYS A 88 21.69 -30.19 -2.59
N ALA A 89 20.82 -30.97 -3.24
CA ALA A 89 20.64 -32.39 -2.92
C ALA A 89 21.96 -33.21 -2.99
N SER A 90 22.89 -32.81 -3.87
CA SER A 90 24.21 -33.42 -4.04
C SER A 90 25.23 -33.06 -2.96
N ALA A 91 24.97 -32.01 -2.16
CA ALA A 91 25.85 -31.58 -1.09
C ALA A 91 25.93 -32.67 -0.01
N SER A 92 27.14 -33.04 0.41
CA SER A 92 27.34 -34.16 1.34
C SER A 92 28.20 -33.82 2.53
N GLN A 93 29.32 -33.11 2.33
CA GLN A 93 30.25 -32.74 3.39
C GLN A 93 30.88 -31.37 3.15
N THR A 94 31.17 -30.64 4.23
CA THR A 94 32.00 -29.43 4.23
C THR A 94 33.47 -29.74 3.94
N ALA A 95 34.30 -28.72 3.71
CA ALA A 95 35.74 -28.88 3.48
C ALA A 95 36.50 -29.55 4.65
N ASN A 96 35.97 -29.49 5.88
CA ASN A 96 36.56 -30.16 7.04
C ASN A 96 35.97 -31.56 7.33
N GLY A 97 35.11 -32.08 6.45
CA GLY A 97 34.51 -33.41 6.57
C GLY A 97 33.25 -33.49 7.43
N LYS A 98 32.71 -32.36 7.94
CA LYS A 98 31.41 -32.35 8.62
C LYS A 98 30.29 -32.66 7.64
N SER A 99 29.43 -33.63 7.98
CA SER A 99 28.24 -34.00 7.21
C SER A 99 27.26 -32.82 7.06
N LEU A 100 26.67 -32.72 5.87
CA LEU A 100 25.68 -31.70 5.49
C LEU A 100 24.24 -32.20 5.56
N GLU A 101 24.01 -33.51 5.77
CA GLU A 101 22.67 -34.11 5.70
C GLU A 101 21.65 -33.46 6.64
N ALA A 102 22.03 -33.16 7.89
CA ALA A 102 21.14 -32.53 8.88
C ALA A 102 20.76 -31.07 8.56
N PHE A 103 21.38 -30.48 7.53
CA PHE A 103 21.14 -29.11 7.08
C PHE A 103 20.42 -29.06 5.74
N LYS A 104 20.22 -30.21 5.08
CA LYS A 104 19.43 -30.27 3.85
C LYS A 104 18.01 -29.83 4.13
N ASN A 105 17.39 -29.23 3.11
CA ASN A 105 16.04 -28.67 3.15
C ASN A 105 15.87 -27.46 4.09
N ARG A 106 16.91 -27.04 4.84
CA ARG A 106 16.89 -25.81 5.64
C ARG A 106 17.53 -24.68 4.84
N LEU A 107 16.94 -23.50 4.93
CA LEU A 107 17.54 -22.29 4.35
C LEU A 107 18.44 -21.61 5.39
N ALA A 108 19.47 -20.92 4.90
CA ALA A 108 20.41 -20.17 5.71
C ALA A 108 20.81 -18.85 5.05
N LEU A 109 21.35 -17.94 5.84
CA LEU A 109 21.97 -16.71 5.35
C LEU A 109 23.49 -16.87 5.25
N ILE A 110 24.07 -16.36 4.16
CA ILE A 110 25.52 -16.26 4.06
C ILE A 110 26.02 -15.16 4.99
N THR A 111 27.01 -15.48 5.81
CA THR A 111 27.63 -14.50 6.73
C THR A 111 29.05 -14.14 6.31
N LYS A 112 29.76 -15.04 5.64
CA LYS A 112 31.14 -14.82 5.20
C LYS A 112 31.49 -15.64 3.97
N VAL A 113 32.36 -15.07 3.13
CA VAL A 113 32.99 -15.72 1.97
C VAL A 113 34.49 -15.81 2.22
N GLY A 114 35.12 -16.90 1.79
CA GLY A 114 36.56 -17.09 1.89
C GLY A 114 37.08 -18.12 0.90
N LYS A 115 38.38 -18.43 0.99
CA LYS A 115 39.04 -19.48 0.21
C LYS A 115 39.56 -20.58 1.12
N GLU A 116 39.41 -21.82 0.70
CA GLU A 116 40.02 -22.97 1.37
C GLU A 116 41.54 -22.92 1.20
N LYS A 117 42.30 -23.01 2.31
CA LYS A 117 43.77 -22.87 2.29
C LYS A 117 44.50 -23.88 1.41
N LYS A 118 43.93 -25.08 1.19
CA LYS A 118 44.61 -26.16 0.46
C LYS A 118 44.34 -26.12 -1.04
N SER A 119 43.09 -25.91 -1.43
CA SER A 119 42.66 -26.00 -2.83
C SER A 119 42.46 -24.64 -3.49
N GLY A 120 42.34 -23.56 -2.70
CA GLY A 120 41.92 -22.24 -3.18
C GLY A 120 40.43 -22.14 -3.52
N ARG A 121 39.65 -23.22 -3.35
CA ARG A 121 38.20 -23.24 -3.62
C ARG A 121 37.45 -22.26 -2.73
N LEU A 122 36.39 -21.66 -3.27
CA LEU A 122 35.53 -20.76 -2.52
C LEU A 122 34.73 -21.55 -1.48
N ILE A 123 34.70 -20.99 -0.27
CA ILE A 123 33.97 -21.55 0.86
C ILE A 123 33.19 -20.46 1.58
N TYR A 124 32.05 -20.88 2.13
CA TYR A 124 31.06 -20.02 2.74
C TYR A 124 30.85 -20.39 4.21
N GLN A 125 30.44 -19.38 4.97
CA GLN A 125 29.88 -19.55 6.29
C GLN A 125 28.38 -19.23 6.24
N LEU A 126 27.58 -20.19 6.65
CA LEU A 126 26.13 -20.10 6.72
C LEU A 126 25.71 -19.90 8.18
N GLN A 127 24.70 -19.07 8.39
CA GLN A 127 23.97 -18.95 9.65
C GLN A 127 22.53 -19.38 9.42
N PHE A 128 22.14 -20.44 10.13
CA PHE A 128 20.76 -20.84 10.26
C PHE A 128 20.09 -20.00 11.35
N SER A 129 18.78 -20.06 11.37
CA SER A 129 17.93 -19.21 12.20
C SER A 129 17.91 -19.58 13.68
N ASP A 130 18.34 -20.79 14.03
CA ASP A 130 18.63 -21.26 15.40
C ASP A 130 20.02 -20.82 15.89
N ASP A 131 20.61 -19.81 15.24
CA ASP A 131 21.99 -19.34 15.40
C ASP A 131 23.07 -20.41 15.13
N GLN A 132 22.68 -21.58 14.61
CA GLN A 132 23.64 -22.60 14.23
C GLN A 132 24.47 -22.10 13.04
N LYS A 133 25.80 -22.11 13.21
CA LYS A 133 26.73 -21.72 12.14
C LYS A 133 27.35 -22.94 11.50
N LEU A 134 27.35 -22.96 10.18
CA LEU A 134 28.00 -23.98 9.38
C LEU A 134 29.08 -23.31 8.53
N SER A 135 30.33 -23.64 8.81
CA SER A 135 31.49 -23.04 8.12
C SER A 135 32.08 -24.01 7.11
N GLN A 136 32.77 -23.45 6.12
CA GLN A 136 33.51 -24.18 5.09
C GLN A 136 32.61 -24.99 4.13
N VAL A 137 31.45 -24.44 3.78
CA VAL A 137 30.56 -25.00 2.75
C VAL A 137 31.07 -24.57 1.38
N TYR A 138 31.19 -25.49 0.41
CA TYR A 138 31.67 -25.14 -0.93
C TYR A 138 30.62 -24.34 -1.71
N GLU A 139 31.09 -23.46 -2.60
CA GLU A 139 30.22 -22.66 -3.47
C GLU A 139 29.28 -23.54 -4.32
N GLU A 140 29.80 -24.62 -4.88
CA GLU A 140 29.06 -25.54 -5.74
C GLU A 140 27.97 -26.33 -4.99
N ASP A 141 28.04 -26.43 -3.67
CA ASP A 141 27.05 -27.11 -2.83
C ASP A 141 25.85 -26.21 -2.46
N LEU A 142 25.94 -24.91 -2.77
CA LEU A 142 24.90 -23.92 -2.50
C LEU A 142 24.05 -23.65 -3.73
N GLU A 143 22.80 -23.28 -3.49
CA GLU A 143 21.90 -22.71 -4.50
C GLU A 143 21.09 -21.54 -3.91
N VAL A 144 20.73 -20.58 -4.78
CA VAL A 144 19.78 -19.52 -4.41
C VAL A 144 18.40 -20.14 -4.33
N VAL A 145 17.70 -19.88 -3.24
CA VAL A 145 16.32 -20.32 -3.05
C VAL A 145 15.44 -19.09 -2.88
N GLU A 146 14.60 -18.84 -3.88
CA GLU A 146 13.56 -17.81 -3.83
C GLU A 146 12.35 -18.36 -3.07
N THR A 147 11.96 -17.64 -2.02
CA THR A 147 10.82 -17.93 -1.17
C THR A 147 9.95 -16.69 -1.06
N THR A 148 8.66 -16.87 -0.76
CA THR A 148 7.74 -15.74 -0.58
C THR A 148 8.19 -14.86 0.59
N PHE A 149 8.54 -15.48 1.72
CA PHE A 149 9.10 -14.79 2.87
C PHE A 149 10.56 -15.18 3.11
N THR A 150 11.35 -14.26 3.66
CA THR A 150 12.77 -14.43 3.97
C THR A 150 13.01 -14.64 5.47
N LEU A 151 14.13 -15.27 5.82
CA LEU A 151 14.53 -15.43 7.21
C LEU A 151 14.66 -14.07 7.93
N GLY A 152 14.05 -13.96 9.11
CA GLY A 152 14.03 -12.75 9.93
C GLY A 152 12.98 -11.71 9.51
N GLN A 153 12.24 -11.96 8.41
CA GLN A 153 11.20 -11.06 7.93
C GLN A 153 10.03 -10.98 8.92
N GLU A 154 9.52 -9.77 9.09
CA GLU A 154 8.30 -9.52 9.85
C GLU A 154 7.06 -9.97 9.06
N VAL A 155 6.16 -10.67 9.73
CA VAL A 155 4.91 -11.20 9.19
C VAL A 155 3.81 -11.14 10.25
N GLU A 156 2.56 -11.28 9.84
CA GLU A 156 1.41 -11.48 10.73
C GLU A 156 0.68 -12.78 10.37
N LEU A 157 0.01 -13.40 11.34
CA LEU A 157 -0.90 -14.52 11.08
C LEU A 157 -2.25 -13.98 10.58
N LEU A 158 -2.84 -14.64 9.59
CA LEU A 158 -4.13 -14.20 9.05
C LEU A 158 -5.35 -14.58 9.91
N ASP A 159 -5.20 -15.54 10.83
CA ASP A 159 -6.29 -16.04 11.67
C ASP A 159 -6.35 -15.38 13.06
N ARG A 160 -5.38 -14.52 13.40
CA ARG A 160 -5.27 -13.87 14.71
C ARG A 160 -4.31 -12.67 14.67
N ASP A 161 -4.47 -11.77 15.62
CA ASP A 161 -3.56 -10.63 15.78
C ASP A 161 -2.23 -11.06 16.40
N GLY A 162 -1.14 -10.43 15.96
CA GLY A 162 0.18 -10.55 16.58
C GLY A 162 1.32 -10.43 15.57
N ALA A 163 2.25 -9.51 15.85
CA ALA A 163 3.47 -9.41 15.08
C ALA A 163 4.34 -10.66 15.29
N ALA A 164 4.93 -11.14 14.21
CA ALA A 164 5.75 -12.33 14.19
C ALA A 164 6.99 -12.12 13.32
N ARG A 165 7.96 -13.01 13.48
CA ARG A 165 9.12 -13.08 12.59
C ARG A 165 9.34 -14.48 12.07
N VAL A 166 9.71 -14.60 10.80
CA VAL A 166 10.10 -15.88 10.21
C VAL A 166 11.40 -16.36 10.83
N THR A 167 11.33 -17.42 11.61
CA THR A 167 12.47 -18.01 12.32
C THR A 167 12.90 -19.34 11.73
N GLN A 168 12.23 -19.91 10.75
CA GLN A 168 12.77 -21.01 9.95
C GLN A 168 12.03 -21.10 8.63
N ILE A 169 12.74 -21.57 7.60
CA ILE A 169 12.14 -21.98 6.34
C ILE A 169 12.65 -23.37 6.03
N SER A 170 11.72 -24.28 5.80
CA SER A 170 11.99 -25.66 5.39
C SER A 170 11.39 -25.92 4.01
N GLN A 171 12.14 -26.60 3.16
CA GLN A 171 11.67 -27.07 1.86
C GLN A 171 10.98 -28.43 2.01
N GLU A 172 9.71 -28.50 1.65
CA GLU A 172 8.88 -29.70 1.63
C GLU A 172 8.47 -30.07 0.19
N PRO A 173 7.99 -31.31 -0.07
CA PRO A 173 7.54 -31.71 -1.40
C PRO A 173 6.40 -30.85 -1.96
N SER A 174 5.56 -30.27 -1.09
CA SER A 174 4.43 -29.41 -1.46
C SER A 174 4.78 -27.93 -1.59
N GLY A 175 6.01 -27.52 -1.26
CA GLY A 175 6.42 -26.12 -1.24
C GLY A 175 7.26 -25.79 -0.01
N PHE A 176 7.36 -24.51 0.32
CA PHE A 176 8.03 -24.07 1.54
C PHE A 176 7.05 -24.02 2.70
N VAL A 177 7.55 -24.40 3.88
CA VAL A 177 6.87 -24.19 5.14
C VAL A 177 7.69 -23.29 6.05
N TYR A 178 6.99 -22.48 6.84
CA TYR A 178 7.58 -21.46 7.68
C TYR A 178 7.35 -21.80 9.15
N GLN A 179 8.37 -21.52 9.94
CA GLN A 179 8.23 -21.36 11.37
C GLN A 179 8.31 -19.87 11.69
N ILE A 180 7.43 -19.42 12.58
CA ILE A 180 7.43 -18.04 13.08
C ILE A 180 7.54 -18.02 14.61
N LEU A 181 8.08 -16.94 15.13
CA LEU A 181 8.08 -16.58 16.54
C LEU A 181 7.24 -15.32 16.71
N LEU A 182 6.17 -15.41 17.49
CA LEU A 182 5.40 -14.25 17.91
C LEU A 182 6.19 -13.42 18.92
N GLU A 183 5.90 -12.12 19.01
CA GLU A 183 6.47 -11.25 20.05
C GLU A 183 6.14 -11.73 21.48
N THR A 184 5.06 -12.49 21.65
CA THR A 184 4.67 -13.14 22.92
C THR A 184 5.62 -14.27 23.33
N GLY A 185 6.50 -14.72 22.43
CA GLY A 185 7.39 -15.86 22.61
C GLY A 185 6.82 -17.20 22.14
N GLU A 186 5.57 -17.23 21.66
CA GLU A 186 4.95 -18.43 21.09
C GLU A 186 5.53 -18.76 19.71
N VAL A 187 5.72 -20.05 19.45
CA VAL A 187 6.26 -20.56 18.18
C VAL A 187 5.16 -21.30 17.43
N PHE A 188 5.04 -21.01 16.14
CA PHE A 188 4.17 -21.71 15.21
C PHE A 188 5.01 -22.31 14.09
N GLU A 189 4.72 -23.56 13.75
CA GLU A 189 5.47 -24.36 12.78
C GLU A 189 4.57 -24.78 11.62
N GLU A 190 5.19 -25.24 10.52
CA GLU A 190 4.51 -25.80 9.35
C GLU A 190 3.50 -24.84 8.68
N LEU A 191 3.72 -23.53 8.78
CA LEU A 191 2.86 -22.53 8.16
C LEU A 191 3.10 -22.45 6.66
N THR A 192 2.05 -22.15 5.90
CA THR A 192 2.10 -21.92 4.45
C THR A 192 1.93 -20.44 4.11
N ASP A 193 2.24 -20.06 2.87
CA ASP A 193 2.07 -18.68 2.39
C ASP A 193 0.65 -18.14 2.62
N SER A 194 -0.38 -19.00 2.53
CA SER A 194 -1.78 -18.61 2.70
C SER A 194 -2.20 -18.35 4.15
N GLN A 195 -1.31 -18.57 5.12
CA GLN A 195 -1.58 -18.32 6.55
C GLN A 195 -0.84 -17.08 7.06
N LEU A 196 0.02 -16.49 6.23
CA LEU A 196 0.90 -15.39 6.59
C LEU A 196 0.55 -14.15 5.77
N ALA A 197 0.55 -13.00 6.44
CA ALA A 197 0.52 -11.69 5.81
C ALA A 197 1.93 -11.12 5.73
N PHE A 198 2.25 -10.54 4.58
CA PHE A 198 3.40 -9.66 4.45
C PHE A 198 3.14 -8.36 5.18
N VAL A 199 4.11 -7.91 5.98
CA VAL A 199 4.00 -6.64 6.71
C VAL A 199 4.97 -5.64 6.13
N TYR A 200 4.48 -4.45 5.80
CA TYR A 200 5.30 -3.38 5.23
C TYR A 200 4.97 -2.03 5.86
N ASP A 201 5.98 -1.38 6.45
CA ASP A 201 5.89 0.00 6.91
C ASP A 201 6.13 0.96 5.75
N ILE A 202 5.11 1.73 5.39
CA ILE A 202 5.21 2.70 4.31
C ILE A 202 6.10 3.86 4.80
N PRO A 203 7.21 4.19 4.10
CA PRO A 203 8.18 5.16 4.59
C PRO A 203 7.75 6.62 4.31
N LEU A 204 6.52 6.99 4.70
CA LEU A 204 6.00 8.35 4.54
C LEU A 204 6.77 9.34 5.42
N GLN A 205 6.84 10.60 4.97
CA GLN A 205 7.44 11.68 5.76
C GLN A 205 6.55 12.92 5.74
N GLU A 206 6.44 13.60 6.88
CA GLU A 206 5.65 14.84 7.00
C GLU A 206 6.23 15.98 6.16
N SER A 207 7.55 15.96 5.93
CA SER A 207 8.27 16.92 5.09
C SER A 207 8.10 16.70 3.59
N TYR A 208 7.60 15.53 3.17
CA TYR A 208 7.40 15.22 1.77
C TYR A 208 6.22 15.99 1.18
N SER A 209 6.33 16.28 -0.12
CA SER A 209 5.21 16.79 -0.91
C SER A 209 4.10 15.74 -1.04
N PRO A 210 2.85 16.16 -1.34
CA PRO A 210 1.76 15.24 -1.64
C PRO A 210 2.14 14.16 -2.65
N ALA A 211 2.81 14.54 -3.74
CA ALA A 211 3.20 13.63 -4.82
C ALA A 211 4.24 12.58 -4.39
N GLU A 212 5.18 12.96 -3.52
CA GLU A 212 6.17 12.02 -2.98
C GLU A 212 5.50 10.97 -2.09
N ASN A 213 4.60 11.38 -1.20
CA ASN A 213 3.84 10.45 -0.36
C ASN A 213 2.87 9.59 -1.19
N ASN A 214 2.15 10.17 -2.16
CA ASN A 214 1.29 9.40 -3.08
C ASN A 214 2.08 8.31 -3.81
N ARG A 215 3.29 8.63 -4.30
CA ARG A 215 4.18 7.66 -4.95
C ARG A 215 4.56 6.51 -4.01
N LEU A 216 4.93 6.81 -2.76
CA LEU A 216 5.30 5.77 -1.79
C LEU A 216 4.13 4.86 -1.42
N ILE A 217 2.91 5.42 -1.32
CA ILE A 217 1.70 4.63 -1.11
C ILE A 217 1.45 3.71 -2.31
N GLN A 218 1.54 4.23 -3.54
CA GLN A 218 1.37 3.42 -4.75
C GLN A 218 2.44 2.33 -4.87
N GLU A 219 3.71 2.64 -4.56
CA GLU A 219 4.81 1.67 -4.57
C GLU A 219 4.58 0.54 -3.55
N ALA A 220 4.09 0.86 -2.35
CA ALA A 220 3.74 -0.14 -1.34
C ALA A 220 2.57 -1.03 -1.79
N ILE A 221 1.55 -0.45 -2.42
CA ILE A 221 0.40 -1.18 -2.97
C ILE A 221 0.80 -2.05 -4.16
N ASP A 222 1.74 -1.62 -5.01
CA ASP A 222 2.22 -2.46 -6.11
C ASP A 222 3.12 -3.60 -5.60
N LEU A 223 3.91 -3.37 -4.54
CA LEU A 223 4.71 -4.41 -3.88
C LEU A 223 3.84 -5.51 -3.27
N SER A 224 2.65 -5.17 -2.74
CA SER A 224 1.76 -6.12 -2.07
C SER A 224 1.27 -7.25 -2.98
N GLN A 225 1.33 -7.06 -4.31
CA GLN A 225 0.87 -8.05 -5.29
C GLN A 225 1.73 -9.32 -5.35
N ASP A 226 2.94 -9.29 -4.79
CA ASP A 226 3.84 -10.44 -4.73
C ASP A 226 3.48 -11.40 -3.58
N TYR A 227 2.49 -11.06 -2.76
CA TYR A 227 2.10 -11.79 -1.55
C TYR A 227 0.63 -12.22 -1.58
N THR A 228 0.30 -13.30 -0.85
CA THR A 228 -1.08 -13.79 -0.76
C THR A 228 -1.99 -12.82 -0.03
N PHE A 229 -1.45 -12.13 0.98
CA PHE A 229 -2.09 -11.01 1.67
C PHE A 229 -1.00 -10.08 2.22
N SER A 230 -1.28 -8.77 2.27
CA SER A 230 -0.33 -7.79 2.83
C SER A 230 -1.00 -6.81 3.78
N VAL A 231 -0.31 -6.46 4.86
CA VAL A 231 -0.63 -5.38 5.78
C VAL A 231 0.32 -4.22 5.49
N LEU A 232 -0.22 -3.15 4.90
CA LEU A 232 0.50 -1.91 4.64
C LEU A 232 0.25 -0.95 5.81
N ARG A 233 1.27 -0.78 6.65
CA ARG A 233 1.20 0.03 7.86
C ARG A 233 1.58 1.46 7.51
N PHE A 234 0.64 2.36 7.73
CA PHE A 234 0.91 3.79 7.66
C PHE A 234 1.54 4.21 8.98
N PRO A 235 2.65 4.96 8.96
CA PRO A 235 3.34 5.39 10.16
C PRO A 235 2.48 6.37 10.96
N LYS A 236 2.79 6.51 12.25
CA LYS A 236 2.26 7.57 13.10
C LYS A 236 2.70 8.94 12.59
N GLY A 237 1.78 9.91 12.53
CA GLY A 237 2.08 11.28 12.13
C GLY A 237 1.07 11.85 11.15
N ARG A 238 1.39 13.00 10.56
CA ARG A 238 0.53 13.73 9.62
C ARG A 238 1.18 13.88 8.25
N PHE A 239 0.63 13.23 7.24
CA PHE A 239 1.26 13.11 5.92
C PHE A 239 0.40 13.73 4.84
N LYS A 240 0.98 14.67 4.09
CA LYS A 240 0.27 15.30 2.97
C LYS A 240 0.10 14.31 1.81
N ILE A 241 -1.10 14.24 1.27
CA ILE A 241 -1.48 13.43 0.10
C ILE A 241 -2.39 14.23 -0.86
N GLY A 242 -2.76 13.63 -1.98
CA GLY A 242 -3.68 14.23 -2.96
C GLY A 242 -2.97 15.02 -4.06
N SER A 243 -3.76 15.60 -4.96
CA SER A 243 -3.30 16.26 -6.17
C SER A 243 -4.26 17.37 -6.61
N HIS A 244 -3.74 18.36 -7.34
CA HIS A 244 -4.55 19.33 -8.08
C HIS A 244 -4.88 18.86 -9.51
N THR A 245 -4.31 17.73 -9.96
CA THR A 245 -4.58 17.09 -11.25
C THR A 245 -4.99 15.62 -11.04
N PRO A 246 -6.12 15.37 -10.36
CA PRO A 246 -6.51 14.02 -9.91
C PRO A 246 -6.89 13.06 -11.04
N ASP A 247 -7.01 13.54 -12.29
CA ASP A 247 -7.17 12.69 -13.48
C ASP A 247 -5.84 12.07 -13.96
N GLN A 248 -4.71 12.61 -13.50
CA GLN A 248 -3.36 12.17 -13.87
C GLN A 248 -2.60 11.55 -12.69
N GLU A 249 -2.93 11.99 -11.48
CA GLU A 249 -2.29 11.55 -10.25
C GLU A 249 -3.35 10.98 -9.31
N TYR A 250 -3.37 9.65 -9.24
CA TYR A 250 -4.32 8.87 -8.45
C TYR A 250 -3.67 7.57 -7.99
N ILE A 251 -4.32 6.87 -7.06
CA ILE A 251 -3.87 5.58 -6.55
C ILE A 251 -4.76 4.47 -7.12
N ILE A 252 -4.15 3.38 -7.57
CA ILE A 252 -4.84 2.14 -7.93
C ILE A 252 -4.68 1.14 -6.80
N LEU A 253 -5.79 0.80 -6.15
CA LEU A 253 -5.86 -0.20 -5.09
C LEU A 253 -5.72 -1.62 -5.66
N ARG A 254 -5.23 -2.54 -4.83
CA ARG A 254 -5.04 -3.96 -5.16
C ARG A 254 -5.76 -4.85 -4.16
N SER A 255 -6.14 -6.05 -4.59
CA SER A 255 -6.78 -7.05 -3.74
C SER A 255 -5.81 -7.64 -2.72
N ASN A 256 -6.36 -8.26 -1.67
CA ASN A 256 -5.64 -8.92 -0.58
C ASN A 256 -4.71 -7.98 0.20
N ILE A 257 -5.22 -6.81 0.55
CA ILE A 257 -4.47 -5.82 1.33
C ILE A 257 -5.27 -5.31 2.51
N GLU A 258 -4.55 -4.97 3.58
CA GLU A 258 -5.00 -4.08 4.62
C GLU A 258 -4.20 -2.77 4.55
N LEU A 259 -4.91 -1.65 4.55
CA LEU A 259 -4.35 -0.32 4.81
C LEU A 259 -4.59 0.01 6.28
N ARG A 260 -3.52 -0.04 7.10
CA ARG A 260 -3.60 0.08 8.56
C ARG A 260 -2.97 1.38 9.04
N GLY A 261 -3.79 2.27 9.61
CA GLY A 261 -3.32 3.47 10.31
C GLY A 261 -2.81 3.17 11.71
N GLN A 262 -1.78 3.90 12.14
CA GLN A 262 -1.17 3.79 13.47
C GLN A 262 -1.14 5.16 14.14
N GLU A 263 -2.31 5.74 14.43
CA GLU A 263 -2.43 7.18 14.73
C GLU A 263 -1.95 8.05 13.55
N THR A 264 -2.37 7.67 12.34
CA THR A 264 -2.00 8.31 11.08
C THR A 264 -3.09 9.30 10.66
N THR A 265 -2.70 10.54 10.35
CA THR A 265 -3.53 11.46 9.56
C THR A 265 -2.97 11.59 8.14
N LEU A 266 -3.82 11.36 7.14
CA LEU A 266 -3.58 11.69 5.75
C LEU A 266 -4.23 13.04 5.45
N GLU A 267 -3.41 14.07 5.31
CA GLU A 267 -3.84 15.43 5.04
C GLU A 267 -3.99 15.65 3.53
N VAL A 268 -5.21 15.66 3.05
CA VAL A 268 -5.54 15.81 1.63
C VAL A 268 -5.32 17.25 1.22
N ASN A 269 -4.47 17.48 0.23
CA ASN A 269 -4.30 18.75 -0.46
C ASN A 269 -4.88 18.67 -1.88
N GLY A 270 -5.99 19.37 -2.15
CA GLY A 270 -6.74 19.25 -3.40
C GLY A 270 -7.66 18.04 -3.39
N SER A 271 -7.39 17.05 -4.25
CA SER A 271 -8.19 15.83 -4.36
C SER A 271 -7.31 14.57 -4.30
N ALA A 272 -7.68 13.60 -3.48
CA ALA A 272 -7.09 12.28 -3.41
C ALA A 272 -8.10 11.26 -3.94
N ARG A 273 -7.82 10.69 -5.13
CA ARG A 273 -8.67 9.70 -5.80
C ARG A 273 -8.02 8.33 -5.80
N TRP A 274 -8.69 7.36 -5.21
CA TRP A 274 -8.23 5.98 -5.12
C TRP A 274 -9.22 5.08 -5.85
N TYR A 275 -8.72 4.16 -6.68
CA TYR A 275 -9.55 3.35 -7.57
C TYR A 275 -9.38 1.85 -7.36
N GLY A 276 -10.49 1.13 -7.18
CA GLY A 276 -10.60 -0.31 -7.32
C GLY A 276 -11.14 -0.68 -8.69
N LEU A 277 -10.28 -1.13 -9.61
CA LEU A 277 -10.69 -1.42 -10.99
C LEU A 277 -11.22 -2.84 -11.15
N ALA A 278 -12.20 -3.00 -12.03
CA ALA A 278 -12.69 -4.32 -12.42
C ALA A 278 -11.58 -5.11 -13.16
N THR A 279 -11.52 -6.41 -12.92
CA THR A 279 -10.59 -7.34 -13.58
C THR A 279 -11.29 -8.31 -14.52
N GLY A 280 -12.62 -8.23 -14.60
CA GLY A 280 -13.50 -9.16 -15.30
C GLY A 280 -14.95 -8.70 -15.31
N GLN A 281 -15.85 -9.59 -15.76
CA GLN A 281 -17.26 -9.27 -15.99
C GLN A 281 -18.19 -9.72 -14.86
N THR A 282 -17.67 -10.44 -13.87
CA THR A 282 -18.47 -10.89 -12.73
C THR A 282 -18.28 -9.95 -11.54
N ALA A 283 -19.23 -10.00 -10.61
CA ALA A 283 -19.23 -9.15 -9.42
C ALA A 283 -17.96 -9.35 -8.55
N PHE A 284 -17.33 -10.51 -8.65
CA PHE A 284 -16.13 -10.88 -7.90
C PHE A 284 -14.84 -10.50 -8.62
N ASP A 285 -14.92 -10.05 -9.87
CA ASP A 285 -13.76 -9.66 -10.66
C ASP A 285 -13.45 -8.17 -10.46
N GLY A 286 -12.96 -7.80 -9.27
CA GLY A 286 -12.59 -6.43 -8.92
C GLY A 286 -11.68 -6.37 -7.71
N LEU A 287 -11.74 -5.27 -6.96
CA LEU A 287 -10.97 -5.12 -5.71
C LEU A 287 -11.56 -6.06 -4.64
N SER A 288 -10.77 -7.02 -4.16
CA SER A 288 -11.26 -8.08 -3.26
C SER A 288 -10.41 -8.21 -2.01
N TYR A 289 -11.02 -8.62 -0.89
CA TYR A 289 -10.34 -8.78 0.40
C TYR A 289 -9.56 -7.52 0.77
N PHE A 290 -10.26 -6.38 0.69
CA PHE A 290 -9.72 -5.05 0.95
C PHE A 290 -10.12 -4.59 2.35
N LEU A 291 -9.13 -4.33 3.19
CA LEU A 291 -9.33 -3.84 4.54
C LEU A 291 -8.76 -2.42 4.65
N MET A 292 -9.50 -1.53 5.30
CA MET A 292 -9.02 -0.18 5.64
C MET A 292 -9.36 0.09 7.10
N ASN A 293 -8.35 0.30 7.93
CA ASN A 293 -8.50 0.33 9.38
C ASN A 293 -7.70 1.46 10.02
N GLY A 294 -8.33 2.26 10.88
CA GLY A 294 -7.64 3.17 11.79
C GLY A 294 -6.98 4.40 11.14
N LEU A 295 -7.38 4.77 9.91
CA LEU A 295 -6.88 5.96 9.23
C LEU A 295 -7.74 7.18 9.55
N HIS A 296 -7.10 8.32 9.77
CA HIS A 296 -7.76 9.63 9.76
C HIS A 296 -7.43 10.34 8.45
N VAL A 297 -8.43 10.59 7.61
CA VAL A 297 -8.28 11.37 6.37
C VAL A 297 -8.90 12.75 6.60
N GLU A 298 -8.12 13.80 6.41
CA GLU A 298 -8.50 15.16 6.78
C GLU A 298 -8.17 16.14 5.66
N ALA A 299 -9.04 17.09 5.39
CA ALA A 299 -8.74 18.16 4.45
C ALA A 299 -7.67 19.11 5.00
N ASN A 300 -6.73 19.52 4.15
CA ASN A 300 -5.79 20.60 4.47
C ASN A 300 -6.52 21.94 4.73
N ASP A 301 -7.58 22.23 3.96
CA ASP A 301 -8.46 23.38 4.18
C ASP A 301 -9.75 22.91 4.87
N LEU A 302 -9.87 23.15 6.18
CA LEU A 302 -11.03 22.75 6.98
C LEU A 302 -12.22 23.72 6.86
N GLU A 303 -12.05 24.87 6.20
CA GLU A 303 -13.16 25.81 5.96
C GLU A 303 -13.87 25.51 4.64
N LYS A 304 -13.10 25.16 3.60
CA LYS A 304 -13.63 24.85 2.26
C LYS A 304 -13.71 23.35 1.97
N GLY A 305 -13.06 22.54 2.79
CA GLY A 305 -12.91 21.12 2.55
C GLY A 305 -12.00 20.82 1.35
N ASN A 306 -11.61 19.56 1.24
CA ASN A 306 -10.92 18.97 0.09
C ASN A 306 -11.64 17.67 -0.30
N GLN A 307 -11.20 16.97 -1.34
CA GLN A 307 -11.86 15.74 -1.77
C GLN A 307 -11.01 14.51 -1.46
N PHE A 308 -11.55 13.56 -0.70
CA PHE A 308 -11.06 12.19 -0.67
C PHE A 308 -12.16 11.27 -1.19
N ILE A 309 -11.83 10.42 -2.16
CA ILE A 309 -12.79 9.49 -2.73
C ILE A 309 -12.12 8.15 -3.07
N ILE A 310 -12.76 7.07 -2.65
CA ILE A 310 -12.51 5.71 -3.13
C ILE A 310 -13.63 5.35 -4.10
N MET A 311 -13.28 5.17 -5.37
CA MET A 311 -14.17 4.68 -6.42
C MET A 311 -13.87 3.21 -6.70
N ALA A 312 -14.88 2.35 -6.77
CA ALA A 312 -14.64 0.99 -7.18
C ALA A 312 -15.75 0.41 -8.07
N ASN A 313 -15.33 -0.37 -9.05
CA ASN A 313 -16.18 -1.09 -9.97
C ASN A 313 -15.89 -2.58 -9.82
N HIS A 314 -16.88 -3.32 -9.33
CA HIS A 314 -16.77 -4.71 -8.89
C HIS A 314 -15.80 -4.90 -7.72
N GLY A 315 -15.94 -6.03 -7.04
CA GLY A 315 -15.12 -6.36 -5.89
C GLY A 315 -15.93 -7.00 -4.79
N HIS A 316 -15.23 -7.62 -3.83
CA HIS A 316 -15.91 -8.28 -2.73
C HIS A 316 -15.11 -8.39 -1.43
N SER A 317 -15.80 -8.69 -0.34
CA SER A 317 -15.18 -8.98 0.96
C SER A 317 -14.37 -7.79 1.49
N TRP A 318 -15.00 -6.61 1.51
CA TRP A 318 -14.39 -5.40 2.05
C TRP A 318 -14.69 -5.24 3.53
N GLN A 319 -13.73 -4.71 4.28
CA GLN A 319 -13.95 -4.24 5.65
C GLN A 319 -13.34 -2.85 5.84
N ILE A 320 -14.20 -1.86 6.00
CA ILE A 320 -13.81 -0.47 6.24
C ILE A 320 -14.20 -0.14 7.68
N LYS A 321 -13.22 -0.02 8.57
CA LYS A 321 -13.49 0.11 10.00
C LYS A 321 -12.64 1.11 10.74
N ASN A 322 -13.20 1.73 11.78
CA ASN A 322 -12.47 2.63 12.68
C ASN A 322 -11.74 3.78 11.97
N ASN A 323 -12.21 4.22 10.81
CA ASN A 323 -11.62 5.35 10.09
C ASN A 323 -12.35 6.65 10.43
N ARG A 324 -11.68 7.78 10.26
CA ARG A 324 -12.28 9.12 10.37
C ARG A 324 -12.03 9.91 9.08
N PHE A 325 -13.07 10.54 8.56
CA PHE A 325 -13.04 11.39 7.37
C PHE A 325 -13.53 12.78 7.77
N THR A 326 -12.65 13.78 7.81
CA THR A 326 -12.99 15.14 8.28
C THR A 326 -12.84 16.14 7.15
N GLN A 327 -13.93 16.83 6.78
CA GLN A 327 -13.96 17.86 5.73
C GLN A 327 -13.50 17.39 4.35
N VAL A 328 -13.53 16.07 4.08
CA VAL A 328 -13.09 15.49 2.80
C VAL A 328 -14.22 15.15 1.83
N HIS A 329 -15.45 15.53 2.17
CA HIS A 329 -16.66 15.26 1.39
C HIS A 329 -17.21 16.57 0.79
N GLN A 330 -16.73 16.91 -0.40
CA GLN A 330 -17.15 18.12 -1.11
C GLN A 330 -18.56 17.99 -1.67
N MET A 331 -19.17 19.15 -2.00
CA MET A 331 -20.48 19.20 -2.64
C MET A 331 -20.52 18.34 -3.90
N SER A 332 -21.56 17.52 -4.03
CA SER A 332 -21.78 16.64 -5.19
C SER A 332 -20.68 15.60 -5.41
N SER A 333 -19.95 15.25 -4.35
CA SER A 333 -19.01 14.13 -4.37
C SER A 333 -19.35 13.10 -3.31
N HIS A 334 -18.51 12.07 -3.23
CA HIS A 334 -18.65 10.95 -2.29
C HIS A 334 -17.32 10.68 -1.59
N VAL A 335 -17.35 9.97 -0.47
CA VAL A 335 -16.13 9.39 0.13
C VAL A 335 -15.91 7.98 -0.41
N PHE A 336 -16.99 7.23 -0.57
CA PHE A 336 -17.04 5.93 -1.23
C PHE A 336 -18.10 5.97 -2.32
N ASP A 337 -17.67 5.75 -3.57
CA ASP A 337 -18.55 5.64 -4.73
C ASP A 337 -18.38 4.26 -5.38
N LEU A 338 -19.40 3.41 -5.23
CA LEU A 338 -19.23 1.96 -5.33
C LEU A 338 -20.25 1.34 -6.28
N GLY A 339 -19.77 0.80 -7.41
CA GLY A 339 -20.57 0.07 -8.39
C GLY A 339 -20.34 -1.44 -8.32
N GLY A 340 -21.41 -2.20 -8.08
CA GLY A 340 -21.37 -3.67 -8.13
C GLY A 340 -20.54 -4.37 -7.05
N ILE A 341 -20.31 -3.73 -5.90
CA ILE A 341 -19.55 -4.30 -4.78
C ILE A 341 -20.37 -5.38 -4.04
N GLN A 342 -19.72 -6.46 -3.63
CA GLN A 342 -20.35 -7.57 -2.91
C GLN A 342 -19.76 -7.75 -1.50
N TYR A 343 -20.55 -8.17 -0.51
CA TYR A 343 -20.04 -8.58 0.80
C TYR A 343 -19.09 -7.55 1.45
N ALA A 344 -19.53 -6.30 1.55
CA ALA A 344 -18.75 -5.22 2.17
C ALA A 344 -19.34 -4.82 3.52
N THR A 345 -18.46 -4.49 4.47
CA THR A 345 -18.84 -3.98 5.78
C THR A 345 -18.18 -2.63 6.04
N PHE A 346 -18.99 -1.65 6.44
CA PHE A 346 -18.57 -0.34 6.92
C PHE A 346 -18.97 -0.23 8.39
N GLU A 347 -17.99 -0.19 9.28
CA GLU A 347 -18.23 -0.35 10.71
C GLU A 347 -17.42 0.64 11.56
N ASP A 348 -18.07 1.30 12.53
CA ASP A 348 -17.39 2.17 13.49
C ASP A 348 -16.56 3.31 12.84
N ASN A 349 -16.93 3.80 11.65
CA ASN A 349 -16.30 4.94 11.01
C ASN A 349 -16.98 6.27 11.37
N VAL A 350 -16.25 7.37 11.23
CA VAL A 350 -16.76 8.74 11.42
C VAL A 350 -16.61 9.53 10.12
N PHE A 351 -17.71 10.05 9.60
CA PHE A 351 -17.77 10.98 8.47
C PHE A 351 -18.22 12.34 9.00
N GLU A 352 -17.35 13.33 8.93
CA GLU A 352 -17.57 14.63 9.55
C GLU A 352 -17.43 15.75 8.53
N GLY A 353 -18.56 16.39 8.24
CA GLY A 353 -18.65 17.53 7.35
C GLY A 353 -18.83 17.17 5.88
N TYR A 354 -19.93 17.67 5.32
CA TYR A 354 -20.33 17.61 3.92
C TYR A 354 -20.68 19.00 3.39
N ALA A 355 -20.21 19.29 2.18
CA ALA A 355 -20.58 20.47 1.39
C ALA A 355 -20.50 21.80 2.17
N PRO A 356 -19.30 22.23 2.61
CA PRO A 356 -19.13 23.47 3.36
C PRO A 356 -19.67 24.70 2.62
N GLU A 357 -19.68 24.67 1.28
CA GLU A 357 -20.21 25.76 0.45
C GLU A 357 -21.74 25.95 0.54
N LEU A 358 -22.46 24.98 1.12
CA LEU A 358 -23.92 24.99 1.19
C LEU A 358 -24.49 25.49 2.53
N THR A 359 -23.65 25.78 3.53
CA THR A 359 -24.09 26.30 4.84
C THR A 359 -24.93 27.57 4.75
N THR A 360 -24.60 28.46 3.81
CA THR A 360 -25.33 29.71 3.59
C THR A 360 -26.53 29.60 2.63
N VAL A 361 -26.76 28.44 2.01
CA VAL A 361 -27.80 28.27 0.98
C VAL A 361 -29.15 27.91 1.62
N THR A 362 -30.22 28.64 1.32
CA THR A 362 -31.54 28.47 1.96
C THR A 362 -32.61 27.84 1.07
N GLU A 363 -32.40 27.77 -0.26
CA GLU A 363 -33.33 27.16 -1.22
C GLU A 363 -32.57 26.45 -2.35
N PHE A 364 -33.22 25.48 -3.01
CA PHE A 364 -32.65 24.76 -4.15
C PHE A 364 -32.34 25.70 -5.33
N GLY A 365 -33.34 26.46 -5.78
CA GLY A 365 -33.28 27.20 -7.05
C GLY A 365 -33.08 26.26 -8.24
N ASP A 366 -32.33 26.71 -9.25
CA ASP A 366 -31.99 25.91 -10.45
C ASP A 366 -30.75 24.99 -10.25
N ARG A 367 -30.31 24.77 -9.01
CA ARG A 367 -29.12 23.97 -8.72
C ARG A 367 -29.39 22.49 -8.96
N ASN A 368 -28.32 21.76 -9.26
CA ASN A 368 -28.39 20.30 -9.30
C ASN A 368 -28.78 19.79 -7.89
N LEU A 369 -29.81 18.94 -7.84
CA LEU A 369 -30.30 18.37 -6.61
C LEU A 369 -29.22 17.50 -5.93
N HIS A 370 -28.33 16.87 -6.72
CA HIS A 370 -27.23 16.05 -6.21
C HIS A 370 -26.33 16.80 -5.22
N ASN A 371 -26.22 18.13 -5.35
CA ASN A 371 -25.48 18.97 -4.42
C ASN A 371 -26.01 18.86 -2.97
N PHE A 372 -27.26 18.48 -2.76
CA PHE A 372 -27.91 18.55 -1.46
C PHE A 372 -28.04 17.20 -0.76
N TYR A 373 -27.86 16.09 -1.49
CA TYR A 373 -28.05 14.75 -0.95
C TYR A 373 -26.89 13.79 -1.16
N ALA A 374 -25.82 14.19 -1.86
CA ALA A 374 -24.71 13.32 -2.19
C ALA A 374 -24.18 12.56 -0.97
N GLU A 375 -24.01 11.26 -1.17
CA GLU A 375 -23.83 10.28 -0.13
C GLU A 375 -22.35 10.15 0.23
N ALA A 376 -22.01 10.05 1.51
CA ALA A 376 -20.64 9.69 1.88
C ALA A 376 -20.32 8.26 1.43
N ILE A 377 -21.32 7.38 1.49
CA ILE A 377 -21.28 6.02 0.97
C ILE A 377 -22.40 5.88 -0.06
N GLN A 378 -22.03 5.92 -1.33
CA GLN A 378 -22.90 5.66 -2.46
C GLN A 378 -22.79 4.20 -2.90
N LEU A 379 -23.93 3.56 -3.11
CA LEU A 379 -24.03 2.18 -3.59
C LEU A 379 -24.80 2.16 -4.91
N ASP A 380 -24.14 1.85 -6.01
CA ASP A 380 -24.77 1.75 -7.32
C ASP A 380 -24.54 0.39 -7.98
N GLU A 381 -25.19 0.24 -9.12
CA GLU A 381 -24.87 -0.82 -10.06
C GLU A 381 -23.63 -0.46 -10.87
N SER A 382 -22.76 -1.43 -11.12
CA SER A 382 -21.81 -1.29 -12.22
C SER A 382 -22.59 -1.33 -13.53
N SER A 383 -22.43 -0.36 -14.42
CA SER A 383 -23.03 -0.40 -15.75
C SER A 383 -22.33 0.52 -16.74
N VAL A 384 -22.54 0.27 -18.03
CA VAL A 384 -22.11 1.17 -19.12
C VAL A 384 -22.99 2.42 -19.25
N GLN A 385 -24.17 2.45 -18.63
CA GLN A 385 -25.09 3.59 -18.62
C GLN A 385 -24.84 4.38 -17.34
N THR A 386 -23.89 5.31 -17.40
CA THR A 386 -23.34 6.02 -16.23
C THR A 386 -24.40 6.88 -15.53
N GLY A 387 -25.00 6.38 -14.46
CA GLY A 387 -25.78 7.16 -13.50
C GLY A 387 -25.00 7.62 -12.26
N TRP A 388 -23.86 6.97 -11.98
CA TRP A 388 -22.88 7.26 -10.92
C TRP A 388 -21.60 7.87 -11.53
N ASP A 389 -20.64 8.36 -10.75
CA ASP A 389 -19.40 9.04 -11.24
C ASP A 389 -18.43 8.10 -12.01
N GLY A 390 -18.92 6.96 -12.53
CA GLY A 390 -18.23 6.03 -13.43
C GLY A 390 -17.62 6.66 -14.70
N GLY A 391 -17.92 7.92 -15.00
CA GLY A 391 -17.16 8.73 -15.97
C GLY A 391 -15.67 8.85 -15.62
N PHE A 392 -15.33 9.02 -14.33
CA PHE A 392 -13.93 9.04 -13.89
C PHE A 392 -13.25 7.69 -14.12
N MET A 393 -13.95 6.59 -13.79
CA MET A 393 -13.43 5.23 -14.01
C MET A 393 -13.26 4.91 -15.50
N THR A 394 -14.21 5.34 -16.34
CA THR A 394 -14.13 5.15 -17.81
C THR A 394 -12.90 5.83 -18.41
N ALA A 395 -12.44 6.94 -17.83
CA ALA A 395 -11.27 7.65 -18.31
C ALA A 395 -9.95 6.93 -18.04
N ILE A 396 -9.90 6.09 -16.98
CA ILE A 396 -8.67 5.43 -16.54
C ILE A 396 -8.65 3.91 -16.80
N ASP A 397 -9.81 3.26 -16.86
CA ASP A 397 -9.92 1.83 -17.13
C ASP A 397 -10.29 1.57 -18.60
N PRO A 398 -9.33 1.14 -19.44
CA PRO A 398 -9.60 0.84 -20.85
C PRO A 398 -10.56 -0.34 -21.05
N ASN A 399 -10.84 -1.13 -20.01
CA ASN A 399 -11.74 -2.27 -20.07
C ASN A 399 -13.13 -2.00 -19.48
N TYR A 400 -13.39 -0.78 -18.99
CA TYR A 400 -14.65 -0.43 -18.28
C TYR A 400 -15.90 -0.89 -19.05
N GLN A 401 -15.96 -0.61 -20.35
CA GLN A 401 -17.09 -0.99 -21.21
C GLN A 401 -17.29 -2.51 -21.29
N TRP A 402 -16.20 -3.28 -21.27
CA TRP A 402 -16.26 -4.73 -21.32
C TRP A 402 -16.62 -5.34 -19.97
N SER A 403 -16.05 -4.83 -18.86
CA SER A 403 -16.35 -5.32 -17.51
C SER A 403 -17.79 -5.01 -17.11
N SER A 404 -18.31 -3.85 -17.46
CA SER A 404 -19.63 -3.37 -17.03
C SER A 404 -20.76 -3.58 -18.04
N ILE A 405 -20.56 -4.45 -19.04
CA ILE A 405 -21.56 -4.74 -20.08
C ILE A 405 -22.85 -5.37 -19.48
N THR A 406 -22.68 -6.15 -18.43
CA THR A 406 -23.78 -6.71 -17.65
C THR A 406 -23.90 -5.89 -16.38
N PRO A 407 -25.05 -5.25 -16.13
CA PRO A 407 -25.23 -4.50 -14.89
C PRO A 407 -25.14 -5.40 -13.66
N ILE A 408 -24.39 -4.97 -12.64
CA ILE A 408 -24.25 -5.69 -11.37
C ILE A 408 -24.59 -4.77 -10.21
N MET A 409 -25.63 -5.08 -9.46
CA MET A 409 -26.01 -4.33 -8.28
C MET A 409 -25.03 -4.57 -7.14
N SER A 410 -24.69 -3.51 -6.39
CA SER A 410 -24.04 -3.68 -5.09
C SER A 410 -24.98 -4.45 -4.14
N SER A 411 -24.46 -5.49 -3.46
CA SER A 411 -25.29 -6.41 -2.65
C SER A 411 -24.52 -7.03 -1.48
N HIS A 412 -25.27 -7.50 -0.47
CA HIS A 412 -24.75 -8.01 0.80
C HIS A 412 -23.86 -6.99 1.52
N ILE A 413 -24.35 -5.75 1.61
CA ILE A 413 -23.64 -4.64 2.22
C ILE A 413 -24.14 -4.44 3.65
N THR A 414 -23.22 -4.28 4.59
CA THR A 414 -23.52 -3.93 5.99
C THR A 414 -22.91 -2.58 6.31
N ILE A 415 -23.71 -1.64 6.80
CA ILE A 415 -23.25 -0.32 7.25
C ILE A 415 -23.75 -0.12 8.67
N THR A 416 -22.85 -0.22 9.66
CA THR A 416 -23.25 -0.24 11.06
C THR A 416 -22.36 0.58 11.99
N ARG A 417 -22.96 1.20 13.01
CA ARG A 417 -22.25 1.97 14.05
C ARG A 417 -21.36 3.10 13.52
N ASN A 418 -21.64 3.61 12.33
CA ASN A 418 -20.95 4.78 11.79
C ASN A 418 -21.61 6.06 12.30
N GLN A 419 -20.85 7.15 12.29
CA GLN A 419 -21.33 8.48 12.65
C GLN A 419 -21.19 9.42 11.47
N PHE A 420 -22.28 10.10 11.11
CA PHE A 420 -22.36 11.12 10.05
C PHE A 420 -22.67 12.45 10.73
N LEU A 421 -21.63 13.25 10.94
CA LEU A 421 -21.63 14.40 11.83
C LEU A 421 -21.43 15.70 11.04
N PRO A 422 -22.01 16.82 11.48
CA PRO A 422 -21.60 18.12 10.99
C PRO A 422 -20.19 18.44 11.46
N TYR A 423 -19.54 19.38 10.78
CA TYR A 423 -18.30 19.98 11.24
C TYR A 423 -18.58 21.41 11.70
N SER A 424 -18.13 21.73 12.91
CA SER A 424 -18.26 23.06 13.49
C SER A 424 -16.91 23.57 13.96
N HIS A 425 -16.66 24.86 13.70
CA HIS A 425 -15.47 25.56 14.19
C HIS A 425 -15.93 26.74 15.04
N GLU A 426 -15.44 26.83 16.28
CA GLU A 426 -15.81 27.89 17.23
C GLU A 426 -17.34 28.04 17.44
N GLY A 427 -18.08 26.91 17.41
CA GLY A 427 -19.54 26.88 17.56
C GLY A 427 -20.32 27.32 16.33
N LYS A 428 -19.64 27.66 15.22
CA LYS A 428 -20.26 27.92 13.92
C LYS A 428 -20.24 26.66 13.08
N LEU A 429 -21.40 26.31 12.52
CA LEU A 429 -21.51 25.27 11.52
C LEU A 429 -20.71 25.64 10.26
N ILE A 430 -19.78 24.78 9.86
CA ILE A 430 -18.96 24.93 8.66
C ILE A 430 -19.41 23.96 7.57
N ALA A 431 -19.85 22.76 7.93
CA ALA A 431 -20.38 21.78 7.00
C ALA A 431 -21.39 20.84 7.67
N TYR A 432 -22.31 20.29 6.89
CA TYR A 432 -23.40 19.44 7.40
C TYR A 432 -22.99 17.99 7.62
N GLY A 433 -23.84 17.19 8.25
CA GLY A 433 -23.70 15.74 8.24
C GLY A 433 -23.99 15.16 6.86
N ALA A 434 -23.25 14.13 6.49
CA ALA A 434 -23.45 13.40 5.24
C ALA A 434 -24.59 12.37 5.32
N THR A 435 -24.92 11.77 4.17
CA THR A 435 -25.94 10.74 4.00
C THR A 435 -25.34 9.42 3.53
N ILE A 436 -26.17 8.37 3.48
CA ILE A 436 -25.86 7.08 2.85
C ILE A 436 -26.94 6.80 1.83
N GLY A 437 -26.58 6.20 0.70
CA GLY A 437 -27.64 5.87 -0.24
C GLY A 437 -27.21 5.47 -1.62
N GLN A 438 -28.16 5.70 -2.50
CA GLN A 438 -28.15 5.39 -3.91
C GLN A 438 -29.20 6.29 -4.57
N HIS A 439 -28.89 6.86 -5.74
CA HIS A 439 -29.86 7.64 -6.49
C HIS A 439 -29.87 7.44 -8.01
N SER A 440 -28.99 6.57 -8.55
CA SER A 440 -28.89 6.29 -9.99
C SER A 440 -29.32 4.89 -10.46
N SER A 441 -29.29 3.85 -9.61
CA SER A 441 -29.67 2.48 -9.98
C SER A 441 -30.63 1.78 -9.01
N LEU A 442 -30.61 0.44 -8.97
CA LEU A 442 -31.11 -0.35 -7.85
C LEU A 442 -29.94 -0.98 -7.08
N VAL A 443 -30.16 -1.33 -5.83
CA VAL A 443 -29.24 -2.14 -5.01
C VAL A 443 -29.83 -3.52 -4.68
N GLY A 444 -28.96 -4.44 -4.32
CA GLY A 444 -29.33 -5.74 -3.74
C GLY A 444 -29.60 -5.63 -2.24
N GLN A 445 -29.16 -6.64 -1.48
CA GLN A 445 -29.36 -6.69 -0.03
C GLN A 445 -28.45 -5.71 0.70
N VAL A 446 -29.03 -4.83 1.52
CA VAL A 446 -28.30 -3.87 2.35
C VAL A 446 -28.87 -3.88 3.78
N SER A 447 -27.99 -3.90 4.79
CA SER A 447 -28.33 -3.70 6.20
C SER A 447 -27.66 -2.42 6.71
N ILE A 448 -28.47 -1.47 7.20
CA ILE A 448 -28.02 -0.18 7.74
C ILE A 448 -28.56 -0.04 9.16
N THR A 449 -27.71 -0.25 10.16
CA THR A 449 -28.16 -0.30 11.56
C THR A 449 -27.23 0.41 12.54
N HIS A 450 -27.79 0.97 13.61
CA HIS A 450 -27.01 1.58 14.70
C HIS A 450 -26.13 2.76 14.27
N ASN A 451 -26.41 3.40 13.13
CA ASN A 451 -25.67 4.58 12.70
C ASN A 451 -26.28 5.84 13.33
N THR A 452 -25.46 6.89 13.46
CA THR A 452 -25.90 8.21 13.94
C THR A 452 -25.78 9.23 12.82
N PHE A 453 -26.86 9.94 12.52
CA PHE A 453 -26.90 11.05 11.56
C PHE A 453 -27.26 12.32 12.31
N LYS A 454 -26.43 13.36 12.19
CA LYS A 454 -26.67 14.66 12.82
C LYS A 454 -26.63 15.76 11.79
N GLU A 455 -27.59 16.69 11.86
CA GLU A 455 -27.62 17.90 11.03
C GLU A 455 -27.36 17.60 9.55
N THR A 456 -28.04 16.58 9.00
CA THR A 456 -27.87 16.23 7.58
C THR A 456 -28.53 17.28 6.69
N LEU A 457 -27.84 17.68 5.63
CA LEU A 457 -28.31 18.76 4.74
C LEU A 457 -29.68 18.48 4.14
N THR A 458 -29.95 17.22 3.81
CA THR A 458 -31.17 16.74 3.19
C THR A 458 -32.44 17.12 3.95
N LYS A 459 -32.44 17.02 5.28
CA LYS A 459 -33.58 17.37 6.14
C LYS A 459 -33.98 18.84 6.05
N ARG A 460 -33.03 19.73 5.75
CA ARG A 460 -33.29 21.19 5.65
C ARG A 460 -34.18 21.53 4.47
N PHE A 461 -34.10 20.74 3.40
CA PHE A 461 -34.79 21.03 2.14
C PHE A 461 -35.93 20.06 1.83
N GLN A 462 -36.21 19.10 2.71
CA GLN A 462 -37.32 18.19 2.55
C GLN A 462 -38.65 18.94 2.68
N ASP A 463 -39.52 18.85 1.67
CA ASP A 463 -40.88 19.38 1.74
C ASP A 463 -41.79 18.36 2.45
N PRO A 464 -42.34 18.66 3.65
CA PRO A 464 -43.21 17.74 4.36
C PRO A 464 -44.49 17.37 3.59
N LYS A 465 -44.91 18.18 2.61
CA LYS A 465 -46.11 17.94 1.78
C LYS A 465 -45.80 17.16 0.51
N ASN A 466 -44.56 17.16 0.06
CA ASN A 466 -44.09 16.44 -1.12
C ASN A 466 -42.70 15.84 -0.83
N PRO A 467 -42.64 14.79 0.00
CA PRO A 467 -41.38 14.22 0.43
C PRO A 467 -40.64 13.65 -0.78
N ASN A 468 -39.38 14.07 -0.96
CA ASN A 468 -38.51 13.48 -1.95
C ASN A 468 -37.64 12.43 -1.26
N TRP A 469 -37.67 11.21 -1.79
CA TRP A 469 -37.00 10.07 -1.15
C TRP A 469 -35.48 10.23 -1.12
N VAL A 470 -34.87 10.93 -2.09
CA VAL A 470 -33.41 11.21 -2.09
C VAL A 470 -33.00 12.23 -1.03
N LEU A 471 -33.96 12.97 -0.45
CA LEU A 471 -33.70 13.94 0.62
C LEU A 471 -33.88 13.33 2.02
N GLU A 472 -33.70 12.02 2.14
CA GLU A 472 -33.62 11.33 3.43
C GLU A 472 -32.15 11.06 3.79
N PRO A 473 -31.79 11.04 5.09
CA PRO A 473 -30.41 10.71 5.51
C PRO A 473 -29.93 9.33 5.04
N ILE A 474 -30.88 8.39 4.90
CA ILE A 474 -30.71 7.10 4.25
C ILE A 474 -31.71 7.05 3.11
N HIS A 475 -31.24 6.91 1.87
CA HIS A 475 -32.11 6.83 0.69
C HIS A 475 -31.59 5.80 -0.30
N LEU A 476 -32.40 4.79 -0.62
CA LEU A 476 -32.01 3.73 -1.54
C LEU A 476 -33.24 3.02 -2.09
N ASN A 477 -33.13 2.55 -3.33
CA ASN A 477 -34.12 1.67 -3.94
C ASN A 477 -33.52 0.26 -4.11
N SER A 478 -34.18 -0.76 -3.56
CA SER A 478 -33.68 -2.13 -3.58
C SER A 478 -34.64 -3.11 -4.25
N THR A 479 -34.05 -4.14 -4.85
CA THR A 479 -34.77 -5.32 -5.36
C THR A 479 -35.08 -6.36 -4.27
N GLN A 480 -34.52 -6.18 -3.06
CA GLN A 480 -34.65 -7.11 -1.94
C GLN A 480 -35.11 -6.39 -0.68
N ASN A 481 -35.49 -7.17 0.34
CA ASN A 481 -35.81 -6.63 1.65
C ASN A 481 -34.53 -6.18 2.35
N ASN A 482 -34.43 -4.88 2.58
CA ASN A 482 -33.34 -4.27 3.32
C ASN A 482 -33.68 -4.13 4.81
N GLU A 483 -32.65 -4.19 5.64
CA GLU A 483 -32.76 -4.00 7.08
C GLU A 483 -32.29 -2.59 7.43
N ILE A 484 -33.21 -1.67 7.68
CA ILE A 484 -32.91 -0.30 8.10
C ILE A 484 -33.58 -0.07 9.45
N ARG A 485 -32.82 -0.17 10.54
CA ARG A 485 -33.35 -0.04 11.91
C ARG A 485 -32.31 0.48 12.89
N ASP A 486 -32.77 0.94 14.04
CA ASP A 486 -31.92 1.37 15.16
C ASP A 486 -30.92 2.48 14.80
N ASN A 487 -31.20 3.26 13.75
CA ASN A 487 -30.42 4.44 13.40
C ASN A 487 -30.96 5.66 14.16
N VAL A 488 -30.05 6.54 14.60
CA VAL A 488 -30.37 7.80 15.28
C VAL A 488 -30.30 8.94 14.28
N PHE A 489 -31.32 9.81 14.27
CA PHE A 489 -31.42 10.94 13.36
C PHE A 489 -31.67 12.24 14.14
N ASP A 490 -30.60 12.95 14.49
CA ASP A 490 -30.68 14.22 15.23
C ASP A 490 -30.67 15.45 14.32
#